data_AF-A0A430SBP6-F1
#
_entry.id   AF-A0A430SBP6-F1
#
_cell.length_a   1.000
_cell.length_b   1.000
_cell.length_c   1.000
_cell.angle_alpha   90.00
_cell.angle_beta   90.00
_cell.angle_gamma   90.00
#
_symmetry.space_group_name_H-M   'P 1'
#
loop_
_entity.id
_entity.type
_entity.pdbx_description
1 polymer ?
#
loop_
_entity_poly.entity_id
_entity_poly.type
_entity_poly.pdbx_seq_one_letter_code
_entity_poly.pdbx_strand_id
1 'polypeptide(L)'
;MLALLGTLGALALLPILPGPTFKGDFLLALYLLGLGRFVQMLAALDAGSSFGAQGSYREGVVTVLAEPGTLMALAGAVLLGEGFSLSGLPELGVENSLVLLLALASLALGLLAEGARMPVDDPTTHLELTMIHEAQILDHSGPLLALYELAGSLKMLFYAGLMALLLPGFKPLVFLGVGAAWVLALAYLETYGVKLRYLRLPDFLSYNTLFGVLALLGAIWRF
;
A
#
# COMPACT_ATOMS: atom_id res chain seq x y z
N MET A 1 6.60 7.58 -16.29
CA MET A 1 7.31 8.70 -15.63
C MET A 1 6.45 9.39 -14.57
N LEU A 2 5.25 9.89 -14.90
CA LEU A 2 4.36 10.56 -13.94
C LEU A 2 4.00 9.71 -12.71
N ALA A 3 3.74 8.41 -12.90
CA ALA A 3 3.47 7.50 -11.79
C ALA A 3 4.62 7.42 -10.77
N LEU A 4 5.86 7.33 -11.28
CA LEU A 4 7.05 7.32 -10.45
C LEU A 4 7.23 8.65 -9.69
N LEU A 5 6.99 9.79 -10.34
CA LEU A 5 7.03 11.09 -9.67
C LEU A 5 5.99 11.19 -8.54
N GLY A 6 4.78 10.65 -8.76
CA GLY A 6 3.76 10.54 -7.70
C GLY A 6 4.25 9.72 -6.51
N THR A 7 4.83 8.54 -6.76
CA THR A 7 5.38 7.67 -5.69
C THR A 7 6.55 8.32 -4.94
N LEU A 8 7.45 9.01 -5.65
CA LEU A 8 8.56 9.74 -5.03
C LEU A 8 8.05 10.92 -4.20
N GLY A 9 7.04 11.63 -4.69
CA GLY A 9 6.38 12.70 -3.94
C GLY A 9 5.74 12.20 -2.65
N ALA A 10 5.07 11.04 -2.68
CA ALA A 10 4.51 10.41 -1.49
C ALA A 10 5.60 10.00 -0.49
N LEU A 11 6.70 9.41 -0.96
CA LEU A 11 7.86 9.06 -0.13
C LEU A 11 8.54 10.27 0.51
N ALA A 12 8.62 11.40 -0.20
CA ALA A 12 9.20 12.62 0.34
C ALA A 12 8.39 13.20 1.53
N LEU A 13 7.11 12.85 1.65
CA LEU A 13 6.24 13.24 2.76
C LEU A 13 6.38 12.32 3.99
N LEU A 14 7.07 11.18 3.88
CA LEU A 14 7.29 10.31 5.03
C LEU A 14 8.32 10.91 6.00
N PRO A 15 7.95 11.19 7.26
CA PRO A 15 8.84 11.79 8.26
C PRO A 15 9.83 10.78 8.87
N ILE A 16 10.39 9.87 8.06
CA ILE A 16 11.53 9.00 8.45
C ILE A 16 12.83 9.80 8.37
N LEU A 17 12.92 10.64 7.34
CA LEU A 17 13.95 11.64 7.14
C LEU A 17 13.30 13.03 7.19
N PRO A 18 14.07 14.11 7.42
CA PRO A 18 13.54 15.46 7.35
C PRO A 18 12.90 15.73 5.99
N GLY A 19 11.64 16.15 5.99
CA GLY A 19 10.83 16.39 4.80
C GLY A 19 9.75 17.45 5.04
N PRO A 20 9.02 17.86 4.00
CA PRO A 20 7.93 18.82 4.13
C PRO A 20 6.75 18.22 4.92
N THR A 21 6.27 18.94 5.93
CA THR A 21 5.15 18.53 6.79
C THR A 21 4.08 19.60 6.80
N PHE A 22 2.81 19.22 6.67
CA PHE A 22 1.68 20.15 6.74
C PHE A 22 0.38 19.41 7.07
N LYS A 23 -0.67 20.16 7.43
CA LYS A 23 -1.99 19.56 7.71
C LYS A 23 -2.54 18.84 6.48
N GLY A 24 -2.82 17.55 6.60
CA GLY A 24 -3.39 16.69 5.56
C GLY A 24 -2.36 16.08 4.61
N ASP A 25 -1.07 16.13 4.95
CA ASP A 25 0.00 15.50 4.16
C ASP A 25 -0.20 14.00 3.93
N PHE A 26 -0.79 13.26 4.89
CA PHE A 26 -1.11 11.84 4.71
C PHE A 26 -2.14 11.59 3.61
N LEU A 27 -3.15 12.47 3.47
CA LEU A 27 -4.14 12.38 2.39
C LEU A 27 -3.46 12.66 1.05
N LEU A 28 -2.64 13.70 0.99
CA LEU A 28 -1.88 13.99 -0.23
C LEU A 28 -0.99 12.81 -0.62
N ALA A 29 -0.28 12.22 0.33
CA ALA A 29 0.60 11.09 0.08
C ALA A 29 -0.16 9.89 -0.50
N LEU A 30 -1.29 9.50 0.10
CA LEU A 30 -2.11 8.39 -0.41
C LEU A 30 -2.69 8.68 -1.80
N TYR A 31 -3.21 9.89 -2.02
CA TYR A 31 -3.78 10.24 -3.33
C TYR A 31 -2.72 10.47 -4.41
N LEU A 32 -1.46 10.78 -4.05
CA LEU A 32 -0.34 10.74 -4.99
C LEU A 32 -0.04 9.30 -5.45
N LEU A 33 -0.14 8.31 -4.56
CA LEU A 33 -0.03 6.90 -4.95
C LEU A 33 -1.19 6.47 -5.85
N GLY A 34 -2.42 6.83 -5.48
CA GLY A 34 -3.62 6.57 -6.28
C GLY A 34 -3.56 7.22 -7.66
N LEU A 35 -3.10 8.48 -7.75
CA LEU A 35 -2.85 9.16 -9.01
C LEU A 35 -1.79 8.44 -9.84
N GLY A 36 -0.72 7.97 -9.21
CA GLY A 36 0.31 7.19 -9.88
C GLY A 36 -0.25 5.90 -10.49
N ARG A 37 -1.11 5.19 -9.76
CA ARG A 37 -1.80 3.99 -10.23
C ARG A 37 -2.78 4.29 -11.36
N PHE A 38 -3.51 5.40 -11.27
CA PHE A 38 -4.38 5.86 -12.35
C PHE A 38 -3.60 6.10 -13.65
N VAL A 39 -2.43 6.74 -13.57
CA VAL A 39 -1.59 6.95 -14.75
C VAL A 39 -1.01 5.64 -15.29
N GLN A 40 -0.68 4.67 -14.42
CA GLN A 40 -0.29 3.32 -14.85
C GLN A 40 -1.42 2.62 -15.60
N MET A 41 -2.65 2.68 -15.08
CA MET A 41 -3.82 2.12 -15.75
C MET A 41 -4.05 2.75 -17.14
N LEU A 42 -3.89 4.07 -17.27
CA LEU A 42 -3.98 4.75 -18.56
C LEU A 42 -2.89 4.32 -19.54
N ALA A 43 -1.64 4.17 -19.07
CA ALA A 43 -0.53 3.74 -19.91
C ALA A 43 -0.71 2.29 -20.40
N ALA A 44 -1.28 1.41 -19.57
CA ALA A 44 -1.65 0.06 -19.99
C ALA A 44 -2.81 0.04 -21.01
N LEU A 45 -3.76 0.98 -20.91
CA LEU A 45 -4.85 1.13 -21.87
C LEU A 45 -4.37 1.70 -23.22
N ASP A 46 -3.37 2.59 -23.20
CA ASP A 46 -2.79 3.23 -24.40
C ASP A 46 -2.07 2.22 -25.31
N ALA A 47 -1.60 1.10 -24.75
CA ALA A 47 -1.04 0.00 -25.53
C ALA A 47 -2.08 -0.65 -26.49
N GLY A 48 -3.37 -0.45 -26.25
CA GLY A 48 -4.45 -0.90 -27.13
C GLY A 48 -4.68 -2.42 -27.16
N SER A 49 -4.03 -3.18 -26.26
CA SER A 49 -4.21 -4.62 -26.14
C SER A 49 -5.43 -4.97 -25.28
N SER A 50 -5.98 -6.17 -25.52
CA SER A 50 -7.09 -6.68 -24.68
C SER A 50 -6.65 -6.95 -23.23
N PHE A 51 -5.38 -7.30 -23.02
CA PHE A 51 -4.83 -7.57 -21.69
C PHE A 51 -4.65 -6.30 -20.87
N GLY A 52 -4.16 -5.21 -21.47
CA GLY A 52 -4.02 -3.93 -20.78
C GLY A 52 -5.34 -3.43 -20.20
N ALA A 53 -6.44 -3.57 -20.96
CA ALA A 53 -7.79 -3.24 -20.49
C ALA A 53 -8.28 -4.16 -19.36
N GLN A 54 -8.08 -5.48 -19.51
CA GLN A 54 -8.49 -6.46 -18.50
C GLN A 54 -7.70 -6.30 -17.19
N GLY A 55 -6.38 -6.11 -17.27
CA GLY A 55 -5.50 -5.86 -16.13
C GLY A 55 -5.90 -4.60 -15.40
N SER A 56 -6.02 -3.47 -16.12
CA SER A 56 -6.42 -2.18 -15.54
C SER A 56 -7.78 -2.20 -14.86
N TYR A 57 -8.76 -2.93 -15.38
CA TYR A 57 -10.04 -3.09 -14.68
C TYR A 57 -9.87 -3.82 -13.34
N ARG A 58 -9.14 -4.94 -13.34
CA ARG A 58 -8.94 -5.76 -12.14
C ARG A 58 -8.11 -5.03 -11.09
N GLU A 59 -7.05 -4.37 -11.53
CA GLU A 59 -6.17 -3.50 -10.75
C GLU A 59 -6.98 -2.37 -10.06
N GLY A 60 -7.85 -1.71 -10.82
CA GLY A 60 -8.72 -0.66 -10.31
C GLY A 60 -9.66 -1.17 -9.21
N VAL A 61 -10.26 -2.35 -9.38
CA VAL A 61 -11.12 -2.97 -8.35
C VAL A 61 -10.34 -3.25 -7.07
N VAL A 62 -9.12 -3.81 -7.16
CA VAL A 62 -8.27 -4.08 -5.99
C VAL A 62 -7.94 -2.77 -5.25
N THR A 63 -7.61 -1.71 -5.99
CA THR A 63 -7.31 -0.38 -5.45
C THR A 63 -8.49 0.17 -4.65
N VAL A 64 -9.67 0.20 -5.26
CA VAL A 64 -10.89 0.77 -4.66
C VAL A 64 -11.30 0.02 -3.40
N LEU A 65 -11.05 -1.29 -3.35
CA LEU A 65 -11.33 -2.11 -2.16
C LEU A 65 -10.28 -1.95 -1.05
N ALA A 66 -9.02 -1.68 -1.41
CA ALA A 66 -7.95 -1.52 -0.44
C ALA A 66 -7.88 -0.10 0.18
N GLU A 67 -8.23 0.92 -0.58
CA GLU A 67 -8.14 2.33 -0.16
C GLU A 67 -8.87 2.67 1.15
N PRO A 68 -10.12 2.22 1.41
CA PRO A 68 -10.83 2.63 2.61
C PRO A 68 -10.18 2.11 3.88
N GLY A 69 -9.63 0.89 3.87
CA GLY A 69 -8.96 0.32 5.04
C GLY A 69 -7.73 1.11 5.43
N THR A 70 -6.88 1.41 4.46
CA THR A 70 -5.63 2.14 4.69
C THR A 70 -5.90 3.58 5.15
N LEU A 71 -6.90 4.24 4.57
CA LEU A 71 -7.37 5.56 5.01
C LEU A 71 -7.91 5.53 6.44
N MET A 72 -8.75 4.55 6.79
CA MET A 72 -9.34 4.48 8.14
C MET A 72 -8.29 4.15 9.20
N ALA A 73 -7.34 3.25 8.91
CA ALA A 73 -6.22 2.94 9.79
C ALA A 73 -5.36 4.18 10.08
N LEU A 74 -5.01 4.94 9.03
CA LEU A 74 -4.25 6.18 9.18
C LEU A 74 -5.05 7.28 9.88
N ALA A 75 -6.33 7.44 9.56
CA ALA A 75 -7.19 8.39 10.25
C ALA A 75 -7.26 8.09 11.75
N GLY A 76 -7.39 6.81 12.14
CA GLY A 76 -7.35 6.39 13.54
C GLY A 76 -6.03 6.75 14.21
N ALA A 77 -4.90 6.48 13.56
CA ALA A 77 -3.59 6.82 14.09
C ALA A 77 -3.37 8.34 14.23
N VAL A 78 -3.81 9.13 13.25
CA VAL A 78 -3.74 10.60 13.29
C VAL A 78 -4.58 11.17 14.45
N LEU A 79 -5.74 10.60 14.74
CA LEU A 79 -6.59 11.04 15.87
C LEU A 79 -5.95 10.82 17.25
N LEU A 80 -5.04 9.85 17.37
CA LEU A 80 -4.27 9.61 18.60
C LEU A 80 -3.00 10.47 18.69
N GLY A 81 -2.60 11.09 17.59
CA GLY A 81 -1.37 11.88 17.47
C GLY A 81 -1.55 13.37 17.75
N GLU A 82 -0.49 14.12 17.44
CA GLU A 82 -0.48 15.57 17.53
C GLU A 82 -0.75 16.22 16.17
N GLY A 83 -1.97 16.71 15.98
CA GLY A 83 -2.37 17.39 14.76
C GLY A 83 -2.80 16.44 13.65
N PHE A 84 -3.00 16.99 12.46
CA PHE A 84 -3.55 16.26 11.31
C PHE A 84 -2.46 16.05 10.25
N SER A 85 -1.33 15.46 10.62
CA SER A 85 -0.18 15.26 9.73
C SER A 85 0.56 13.94 10.02
N LEU A 86 1.34 13.44 9.05
CA LEU A 86 2.19 12.25 9.17
C LEU A 86 3.27 12.44 10.25
N SER A 87 3.82 13.65 10.35
CA SER A 87 4.84 13.99 11.36
C SER A 87 4.30 13.98 12.79
N GLY A 88 2.98 14.11 12.95
CA GLY A 88 2.29 14.08 14.23
C GLY A 88 1.83 12.69 14.66
N LEU A 89 2.11 11.65 13.86
CA LEU A 89 1.70 10.28 14.21
C LEU A 89 2.34 9.85 15.53
N PRO A 90 1.55 9.26 16.45
CA PRO A 90 2.05 8.85 17.75
C PRO A 90 2.85 7.55 17.62
N GLU A 91 3.76 7.33 18.57
CA GLU A 91 4.30 6.00 18.81
C GLU A 91 3.28 5.20 19.63
N LEU A 92 2.69 4.17 19.04
CA LEU A 92 1.71 3.34 19.74
C LEU A 92 2.44 2.28 20.56
N GLY A 93 2.28 2.35 21.88
CA GLY A 93 2.85 1.41 22.84
C GLY A 93 1.86 0.35 23.31
N VAL A 94 2.15 -0.25 24.48
CA VAL A 94 1.36 -1.33 25.08
C VAL A 94 -0.10 -0.91 25.35
N GLU A 95 -0.31 0.35 25.74
CA GLU A 95 -1.64 0.90 26.05
C GLU A 95 -2.59 0.87 24.84
N ASN A 96 -2.06 1.05 23.62
CA ASN A 96 -2.82 1.04 22.37
C ASN A 96 -2.50 -0.19 21.52
N SER A 97 -2.07 -1.29 22.15
CA SER A 97 -1.57 -2.48 21.46
C SER A 97 -2.57 -3.08 20.47
N LEU A 98 -3.86 -3.08 20.82
CA LEU A 98 -4.94 -3.56 19.94
C LEU A 98 -5.12 -2.63 18.73
N VAL A 99 -5.17 -1.31 18.94
CA VAL A 99 -5.25 -0.31 17.86
C VAL A 99 -4.06 -0.42 16.92
N LEU A 100 -2.85 -0.55 17.48
CA LEU A 100 -1.62 -0.76 16.72
C LEU A 100 -1.71 -2.02 15.87
N LEU A 101 -2.10 -3.15 16.45
CA LEU A 101 -2.20 -4.42 15.72
C LEU A 101 -3.19 -4.34 14.56
N LEU A 102 -4.35 -3.73 14.77
CA LEU A 102 -5.37 -3.53 13.73
C LEU A 102 -4.90 -2.58 12.64
N ALA A 103 -4.25 -1.47 13.00
CA ALA A 103 -3.71 -0.51 12.04
C ALA A 103 -2.59 -1.15 11.20
N LEU A 104 -1.67 -1.89 11.83
CA LEU A 104 -0.62 -2.64 11.13
C LEU A 104 -1.21 -3.72 10.22
N ALA A 105 -2.23 -4.45 10.65
CA ALA A 105 -2.90 -5.46 9.83
C ALA A 105 -3.59 -4.84 8.60
N SER A 106 -4.23 -3.68 8.75
CA SER A 106 -4.80 -2.95 7.63
C SER A 106 -3.72 -2.43 6.66
N LEU A 107 -2.66 -1.80 7.17
CA LEU A 107 -1.54 -1.32 6.34
C LEU A 107 -0.81 -2.47 5.63
N ALA A 108 -0.68 -3.62 6.28
CA ALA A 108 -0.16 -4.86 5.70
C ALA A 108 -1.00 -5.33 4.51
N LEU A 109 -2.32 -5.44 4.68
CA LEU A 109 -3.22 -5.85 3.60
C LEU A 109 -3.24 -4.82 2.46
N GLY A 110 -3.18 -3.53 2.79
CA GLY A 110 -2.99 -2.45 1.82
C GLY A 110 -1.69 -2.58 1.04
N LEU A 111 -0.58 -2.91 1.71
CA LEU A 111 0.71 -3.16 1.07
C LEU A 111 0.62 -4.33 0.07
N LEU A 112 0.00 -5.46 0.46
CA LEU A 112 -0.16 -6.60 -0.44
C LEU A 112 -1.03 -6.25 -1.66
N ALA A 113 -2.07 -5.43 -1.47
CA ALA A 113 -2.97 -4.98 -2.53
C ALA A 113 -2.35 -3.96 -3.49
N GLU A 114 -1.57 -3.02 -2.98
CA GLU A 114 -0.86 -1.99 -3.76
C GLU A 114 0.44 -2.50 -4.38
N GLY A 115 1.09 -3.49 -3.76
CA GLY A 115 2.32 -4.11 -4.22
C GLY A 115 2.12 -5.27 -5.21
N ALA A 116 0.87 -5.62 -5.51
CA ALA A 116 0.50 -6.78 -6.34
C ALA A 116 1.18 -8.08 -5.89
N ARG A 117 1.16 -8.35 -4.58
CA ARG A 117 1.84 -9.51 -3.97
C ARG A 117 0.86 -10.58 -3.53
N MET A 118 1.37 -11.79 -3.33
CA MET A 118 0.55 -12.91 -2.85
C MET A 118 -0.05 -12.56 -1.47
N PRO A 119 -1.32 -12.88 -1.21
CA PRO A 119 -2.20 -13.71 -2.03
C PRO A 119 -3.09 -12.94 -3.01
N VAL A 120 -2.93 -11.60 -3.12
CA VAL A 120 -3.76 -10.73 -3.96
C VAL A 120 -3.47 -10.95 -5.45
N ASP A 121 -2.19 -10.90 -5.80
CA ASP A 121 -1.71 -11.20 -7.15
C ASP A 121 -0.42 -12.04 -7.07
N ASP A 122 0.00 -12.59 -8.21
CA ASP A 122 1.23 -13.37 -8.33
C ASP A 122 2.07 -12.79 -9.46
N PRO A 123 3.23 -12.16 -9.16
CA PRO A 123 4.10 -11.56 -10.16
C PRO A 123 4.80 -12.58 -11.06
N THR A 124 4.79 -13.87 -10.69
CA THR A 124 5.44 -14.93 -11.47
C THR A 124 4.52 -15.58 -12.50
N THR A 125 3.21 -15.31 -12.41
CA THR A 125 2.22 -15.93 -13.28
C THR A 125 1.95 -15.08 -14.51
N HIS A 126 2.40 -15.56 -15.68
CA HIS A 126 2.10 -14.95 -16.98
C HIS A 126 0.87 -15.58 -17.69
N LEU A 127 -0.05 -16.18 -16.91
CA LEU A 127 -1.26 -16.79 -17.47
C LEU A 127 -2.34 -15.74 -17.71
N GLU A 128 -2.61 -15.47 -18.99
CA GLU A 128 -3.53 -14.46 -19.56
C GLU A 128 -4.84 -14.26 -18.77
N LEU A 129 -5.49 -15.35 -18.35
CA LEU A 129 -6.78 -15.30 -17.67
C LEU A 129 -6.70 -14.87 -16.21
N THR A 130 -5.55 -15.00 -15.56
CA THR A 130 -5.39 -14.74 -14.12
C THR A 130 -4.58 -13.48 -13.83
N MET A 131 -3.84 -12.93 -14.79
CA MET A 131 -3.04 -11.73 -14.62
C MET A 131 -3.88 -10.53 -14.15
N ILE A 132 -3.32 -9.76 -13.20
CA ILE A 132 -3.83 -8.44 -12.80
C ILE A 132 -2.75 -7.40 -13.12
N HIS A 133 -1.67 -7.38 -12.34
CA HIS A 133 -0.58 -6.42 -12.51
C HIS A 133 0.25 -6.73 -13.75
N GLU A 134 0.62 -8.00 -13.93
CA GLU A 134 1.39 -8.46 -15.10
C GLU A 134 0.71 -8.05 -16.42
N ALA A 135 -0.63 -8.13 -16.49
CA ALA A 135 -1.39 -7.75 -17.67
C ALA A 135 -1.25 -6.26 -18.05
N GLN A 136 -0.92 -5.39 -17.09
CA GLN A 136 -0.67 -3.97 -17.36
C GLN A 136 0.72 -3.71 -17.96
N ILE A 137 1.70 -4.54 -17.62
CA ILE A 137 3.11 -4.34 -18.00
C ILE A 137 3.54 -5.18 -19.21
N LEU A 138 2.71 -6.13 -19.66
CA LEU A 138 2.99 -7.02 -20.81
C LEU A 138 3.49 -6.29 -22.07
N ASP A 139 2.86 -5.16 -22.40
CA ASP A 139 3.18 -4.40 -23.62
C ASP A 139 4.33 -3.41 -23.42
N HIS A 140 4.84 -3.27 -22.19
CA HIS A 140 5.92 -2.36 -21.85
C HIS A 140 7.26 -3.11 -21.77
N SER A 141 8.32 -2.50 -22.30
CA SER A 141 9.66 -3.10 -22.31
C SER A 141 10.77 -2.10 -21.96
N GLY A 142 11.92 -2.63 -21.57
CA GLY A 142 13.13 -1.87 -21.25
C GLY A 142 12.89 -0.75 -20.22
N PRO A 143 13.14 0.53 -20.56
CA PRO A 143 13.06 1.63 -19.61
C PRO A 143 11.63 1.87 -19.09
N LEU A 144 10.60 1.61 -19.90
CA LEU A 144 9.22 1.79 -19.46
C LEU A 144 8.85 0.76 -18.39
N LEU A 145 9.23 -0.50 -18.61
CA LEU A 145 9.07 -1.56 -17.62
C LEU A 145 9.81 -1.26 -16.31
N ALA A 146 11.07 -0.79 -16.41
CA ALA A 146 11.85 -0.42 -15.23
C ALA A 146 11.17 0.69 -14.39
N LEU A 147 10.51 1.65 -15.03
CA LEU A 147 9.76 2.69 -14.32
C LEU A 147 8.52 2.15 -13.60
N TYR A 148 7.86 1.13 -14.14
CA TYR A 148 6.71 0.47 -13.49
C TYR A 148 7.15 -0.29 -12.25
N GLU A 149 8.17 -1.13 -12.39
CA GLU A 149 8.74 -1.94 -11.31
C GLU A 149 9.27 -1.06 -10.17
N LEU A 150 9.99 0.00 -10.54
CA LEU A 150 10.51 0.95 -9.56
C LEU A 150 9.36 1.65 -8.82
N ALA A 151 8.32 2.12 -9.51
CA ALA A 151 7.15 2.69 -8.85
C ALA A 151 6.46 1.69 -7.90
N GLY A 152 6.31 0.42 -8.30
CA GLY A 152 5.74 -0.64 -7.45
C GLY A 152 6.57 -0.89 -6.19
N SER A 153 7.89 -1.00 -6.33
CA SER A 153 8.82 -1.16 -5.20
C SER A 153 8.77 0.01 -4.21
N LEU A 154 8.67 1.25 -4.73
CA LEU A 154 8.57 2.46 -3.92
C LEU A 154 7.23 2.55 -3.17
N LYS A 155 6.11 2.05 -3.74
CA LYS A 155 4.84 1.94 -3.02
C LYS A 155 4.98 1.01 -1.81
N MET A 156 5.57 -0.17 -1.98
CA MET A 156 5.79 -1.10 -0.86
C MET A 156 6.66 -0.47 0.23
N LEU A 157 7.71 0.25 -0.18
CA LEU A 157 8.57 1.01 0.74
C LEU A 157 7.78 2.09 1.51
N PHE A 158 6.85 2.78 0.84
CA PHE A 158 6.01 3.77 1.49
C PHE A 158 5.13 3.16 2.59
N TYR A 159 4.48 2.03 2.30
CA TYR A 159 3.67 1.31 3.30
C TYR A 159 4.51 0.78 4.47
N ALA A 160 5.71 0.25 4.21
CA ALA A 160 6.68 -0.10 5.25
C ALA A 160 7.05 1.13 6.12
N GLY A 161 7.16 2.30 5.50
CA GLY A 161 7.35 3.58 6.16
C GLY A 161 6.20 3.93 7.10
N LEU A 162 4.95 3.87 6.63
CA LEU A 162 3.77 4.11 7.46
C LEU A 162 3.73 3.20 8.68
N MET A 163 4.01 1.90 8.50
CA MET A 163 4.06 0.95 9.61
C MET A 163 5.18 1.26 10.61
N ALA A 164 6.34 1.69 10.12
CA ALA A 164 7.46 2.09 10.98
C ALA A 164 7.17 3.35 11.81
N LEU A 165 6.34 4.27 11.30
CA LEU A 165 5.96 5.48 12.04
C LEU A 165 5.11 5.16 13.28
N LEU A 166 4.24 4.14 13.19
CA LEU A 166 3.37 3.72 14.29
C LEU A 166 4.11 2.98 15.41
N LEU A 167 5.25 2.37 15.07
CA LEU A 167 6.05 1.61 16.02
C LEU A 167 6.99 2.50 16.84
N PRO A 168 7.22 2.16 18.12
CA PRO A 168 8.12 2.92 18.98
C PRO A 168 9.59 2.74 18.58
N GLY A 169 10.38 3.79 18.76
CA GLY A 169 11.84 3.75 18.60
C GLY A 169 12.40 4.64 17.49
N PHE A 170 13.71 4.53 17.27
CA PHE A 170 14.42 5.40 16.31
C PHE A 170 14.00 5.09 14.87
N LYS A 171 13.22 6.00 14.27
CA LYS A 171 12.49 5.77 13.00
C LYS A 171 13.33 5.19 11.86
N PRO A 172 14.57 5.63 11.59
CA PRO A 172 15.39 5.01 10.53
C PRO A 172 15.71 3.53 10.78
N LEU A 173 15.99 3.14 12.03
CA LEU A 173 16.27 1.75 12.37
C LEU A 173 15.00 0.89 12.35
N VAL A 174 13.89 1.43 12.90
CA VAL A 174 12.59 0.76 12.88
C VAL A 174 12.14 0.53 11.43
N PHE A 175 12.32 1.53 10.56
CA PHE A 175 12.01 1.43 9.14
C PHE A 175 12.80 0.33 8.43
N LEU A 176 14.10 0.24 8.66
CA LEU A 176 14.92 -0.85 8.12
C LEU A 176 14.48 -2.22 8.66
N GLY A 177 14.15 -2.30 9.96
CA GLY A 177 13.66 -3.51 10.60
C GLY A 177 12.31 -3.98 10.03
N VAL A 178 11.35 -3.05 9.89
CA VAL A 178 10.03 -3.30 9.28
C VAL A 178 10.20 -3.70 7.81
N GLY A 179 11.04 -2.99 7.05
CA GLY A 179 11.34 -3.33 5.66
C GLY A 179 11.93 -4.74 5.53
N ALA A 180 12.92 -5.09 6.34
CA ALA A 180 13.51 -6.43 6.35
C ALA A 180 12.50 -7.52 6.74
N ALA A 181 11.68 -7.27 7.77
CA ALA A 181 10.62 -8.17 8.18
C ALA A 181 9.60 -8.39 7.05
N TRP A 182 9.22 -7.33 6.33
CA TRP A 182 8.33 -7.43 5.18
C TRP A 182 8.93 -8.20 4.02
N VAL A 183 10.21 -7.99 3.70
CA VAL A 183 10.89 -8.77 2.66
C VAL A 183 10.89 -10.26 3.00
N LEU A 184 11.16 -10.63 4.25
CA LEU A 184 11.11 -12.02 4.70
C LEU A 184 9.68 -12.58 4.67
N ALA A 185 8.69 -11.79 5.09
CA ALA A 185 7.29 -12.18 5.05
C ALA A 185 6.82 -12.41 3.60
N LEU A 186 7.18 -11.52 2.67
CA LEU A 186 6.88 -11.67 1.25
C LEU A 186 7.60 -12.88 0.67
N ALA A 187 8.88 -13.11 0.98
CA ALA A 187 9.59 -14.29 0.52
C ALA A 187 8.90 -15.59 0.99
N TYR A 188 8.44 -15.63 2.25
CA TYR A 188 7.67 -16.75 2.76
C TYR A 188 6.31 -16.90 2.04
N LEU A 189 5.56 -15.81 1.89
CA LEU A 189 4.26 -15.80 1.23
C LEU A 189 4.34 -16.16 -0.26
N GLU A 190 5.38 -15.73 -0.97
CA GLU A 190 5.58 -16.04 -2.39
C GLU A 190 6.07 -17.49 -2.58
N THR A 191 6.79 -18.05 -1.60
CA THR A 191 7.27 -19.45 -1.67
C THR A 191 6.17 -20.45 -1.33
N TYR A 192 5.32 -20.15 -0.33
CA TYR A 192 4.33 -21.11 0.20
C TYR A 192 2.87 -20.70 -0.03
N GLY A 193 2.63 -19.43 -0.35
CA GLY A 193 1.30 -18.91 -0.57
C GLY A 193 0.71 -19.35 -1.90
N VAL A 194 -0.61 -19.20 -1.99
CA VAL A 194 -1.36 -19.48 -3.20
C VAL A 194 -2.18 -18.25 -3.54
N LYS A 195 -2.12 -17.85 -4.81
CA LYS A 195 -2.94 -16.77 -5.34
C LYS A 195 -4.43 -17.06 -5.13
N LEU A 196 -5.13 -16.09 -4.55
CA LEU A 196 -6.57 -16.17 -4.39
C LEU A 196 -7.27 -16.04 -5.75
N ARG A 197 -8.43 -16.69 -5.86
CA ARG A 197 -9.30 -16.48 -7.03
C ARG A 197 -9.78 -15.03 -7.00
N TYR A 198 -9.77 -14.38 -8.17
CA TYR A 198 -10.20 -12.98 -8.32
C TYR A 198 -11.56 -12.68 -7.67
N LEU A 199 -12.52 -13.60 -7.78
CA LEU A 199 -13.86 -13.46 -7.19
C LEU A 199 -13.88 -13.44 -5.65
N ARG A 200 -12.80 -13.89 -4.97
CA ARG A 200 -12.65 -13.85 -3.50
C ARG A 200 -11.82 -12.67 -3.02
N LEU A 201 -11.23 -11.88 -3.93
CA LEU A 201 -10.49 -10.68 -3.56
C LEU A 201 -11.35 -9.64 -2.83
N PRO A 202 -12.63 -9.40 -3.20
CA PRO A 202 -13.49 -8.51 -2.43
C PRO A 202 -13.66 -8.96 -0.98
N ASP A 203 -13.88 -10.25 -0.75
CA ASP A 203 -13.99 -10.81 0.60
C ASP A 203 -12.68 -10.62 1.38
N PHE A 204 -11.54 -10.88 0.74
CA PHE A 204 -10.23 -10.71 1.37
C PHE A 204 -9.93 -9.24 1.72
N LEU A 205 -10.21 -8.31 0.80
CA LEU A 205 -9.98 -6.89 1.02
C LEU A 205 -11.02 -6.26 1.97
N SER A 206 -12.17 -6.91 2.20
CA SER A 206 -13.09 -6.51 3.26
C SER A 206 -12.45 -6.63 4.66
N TYR A 207 -11.49 -7.53 4.87
CA TYR A 207 -10.75 -7.58 6.12
C TYR A 207 -9.86 -6.36 6.32
N ASN A 208 -9.30 -5.81 5.23
CA ASN A 208 -8.53 -4.58 5.31
C ASN A 208 -9.41 -3.41 5.77
N THR A 209 -10.59 -3.25 5.17
CA THR A 209 -11.53 -2.19 5.59
C THR A 209 -12.03 -2.42 7.01
N LEU A 210 -12.32 -3.66 7.40
CA LEU A 210 -12.71 -4.03 8.75
C LEU A 210 -11.64 -3.66 9.78
N PHE A 211 -10.37 -4.04 9.55
CA PHE A 211 -9.28 -3.69 10.45
C PHE A 211 -9.04 -2.18 10.53
N GLY A 212 -9.11 -1.46 9.40
CA GLY A 212 -8.98 -0.01 9.39
C GLY A 212 -10.09 0.69 10.18
N VAL A 213 -11.34 0.27 10.01
CA VAL A 213 -12.49 0.81 10.75
C VAL A 213 -12.39 0.49 12.24
N LEU A 214 -11.99 -0.74 12.60
CA LEU A 214 -11.82 -1.11 14.01
C LEU A 214 -10.66 -0.35 14.66
N ALA A 215 -9.57 -0.09 13.94
CA ALA A 215 -8.48 0.75 14.43
C ALA A 215 -8.95 2.19 14.68
N LEU A 216 -9.74 2.76 13.77
CA LEU A 216 -10.37 4.07 13.94
C LEU A 216 -11.31 4.12 15.15
N LEU A 217 -12.16 3.11 15.31
CA LEU A 217 -13.06 3.03 16.47
C LEU A 217 -12.28 2.86 17.77
N GLY A 218 -11.25 2.03 17.80
CA GLY A 218 -10.37 1.88 18.98
C GLY A 218 -9.69 3.21 19.35
N ALA A 219 -9.25 3.99 18.37
CA ALA A 219 -8.71 5.32 18.60
C ALA A 219 -9.73 6.31 19.22
N ILE A 220 -10.98 6.28 18.75
CA ILE A 220 -12.05 7.17 19.24
C ILE A 220 -12.54 6.74 20.63
N TRP A 221 -12.70 5.43 20.86
CA TRP A 221 -13.33 4.87 22.06
C TRP A 221 -12.32 4.49 23.15
N ARG A 222 -11.01 4.52 22.83
CA ARG A 222 -9.87 4.22 23.73
C ARG A 222 -9.98 2.86 24.42
N PHE A 223 -10.09 1.79 23.63
CA PHE A 223 -10.01 0.40 24.08
C PHE A 223 -8.87 -0.35 23.41
#